data_AF-A0A9J5WGG2-F1
#
_entry.id   AF-A0A9J5WGG2-F1
#
_cell.length_a   1.000
_cell.length_b   1.000
_cell.length_c   1.000
_cell.angle_alpha   90.00
_cell.angle_beta   90.00
_cell.angle_gamma   90.00
#
_symmetry.space_group_name_H-M   'P 1'
#
loop_
_entity.id
_entity.type
_entity.pdbx_description
1 polymer ?
#
loop_
_entity_poly.entity_id
_entity_poly.type
_entity_poly.pdbx_seq_one_letter_code
_entity_poly.pdbx_strand_id
1 'polypeptide(L)'
;MALPRLKHSLGFRFHPSDKELINHLKRFMLDGIFPHPDVIKIQDVFGDLEPWQIIDGEKTCYFLTKLKKFKNSNKKFSRTVGSYKLIIA
;
A
#
# COMPACT_ATOMS: atom_id res chain seq x y z
N MET A 1 10.52 -19.85 4.92
CA MET A 1 11.59 -19.02 5.53
C MET A 1 11.10 -17.58 5.49
N ALA A 2 10.79 -16.98 6.64
CA ALA A 2 10.33 -15.59 6.72
C ALA A 2 11.54 -14.69 6.99
N LEU A 3 11.68 -13.61 6.22
CA LEU A 3 12.77 -12.64 6.42
C LEU A 3 12.64 -11.97 7.80
N PRO A 4 13.75 -11.72 8.51
CA PRO A 4 13.70 -11.08 9.82
C PRO A 4 13.16 -9.65 9.64
N ARG A 5 12.11 -9.30 10.39
CA ARG A 5 11.66 -7.91 10.53
C ARG A 5 12.89 -7.05 10.81
N LEU A 6 13.16 -6.06 9.95
CA LEU A 6 14.28 -5.13 10.11
C LEU A 6 14.28 -4.63 11.56
N LYS A 7 15.30 -5.02 12.33
CA LYS A 7 15.51 -4.59 13.71
C LYS A 7 15.93 -3.12 13.69
N HIS A 8 14.97 -2.24 13.49
CA HIS A 8 15.16 -0.83 13.81
C HIS A 8 15.38 -0.70 15.32
N SER A 9 16.31 0.17 15.73
CA SER A 9 16.51 0.52 17.13
C SER A 9 15.17 0.95 17.74
N LEU A 10 14.94 0.57 19.01
CA LEU A 10 13.68 0.86 19.71
C LEU A 10 13.29 2.33 19.55
N GLY A 11 12.18 2.59 18.85
CA GLY A 11 11.65 3.94 18.61
C GLY A 11 11.71 4.42 17.16
N PHE A 12 12.54 3.81 16.29
CA PHE A 12 12.52 4.14 14.86
C PHE A 12 11.31 3.48 14.18
N ARG A 13 10.51 4.30 13.50
CA ARG A 13 9.33 3.88 12.74
C ARG A 13 9.41 4.43 11.33
N PHE A 14 8.88 3.68 10.39
CA PHE A 14 8.69 4.19 9.04
C PHE A 14 7.55 5.21 9.05
N HIS A 15 7.91 6.48 8.91
CA HIS A 15 6.98 7.61 8.87
C HIS A 15 7.44 8.58 7.78
N PRO A 16 7.37 8.18 6.50
CA PRO A 16 7.81 9.01 5.40
C PRO A 16 6.92 10.24 5.26
N SER A 17 7.51 11.34 4.81
CA SER A 17 6.78 12.47 4.25
C SER A 17 6.12 12.11 2.91
N ASP A 18 5.14 12.90 2.49
CA ASP A 18 4.47 12.72 1.20
C ASP A 18 5.47 12.71 0.02
N LYS A 19 6.49 13.56 0.10
CA LYS A 19 7.56 13.64 -0.91
C LYS A 19 8.36 12.34 -0.98
N GLU A 20 8.71 11.77 0.17
CA GLU A 20 9.42 10.49 0.24
C GLU A 20 8.56 9.36 -0.31
N LEU A 21 7.27 9.32 0.04
CA LEU A 21 6.34 8.32 -0.47
C LEU A 21 6.21 8.36 -1.99
N ILE A 22 6.07 9.56 -2.58
CA ILE A 22 6.04 9.75 -4.04
C ILE A 22 7.36 9.31 -4.67
N ASN A 23 8.49 9.60 -4.03
CA ASN A 23 9.80 9.21 -4.55
C ASN A 23 9.99 7.68 -4.54
N HIS A 24 9.51 7.00 -3.49
CA HIS A 24 9.48 5.53 -3.44
C HIS A 24 8.65 4.95 -4.57
N LEU A 25 7.46 5.52 -4.84
CA LEU A 25 6.62 5.10 -5.95
C LEU A 25 7.31 5.30 -7.31
N LYS A 26 7.94 6.46 -7.53
CA LYS A 26 8.67 6.76 -8.77
C LYS A 26 9.81 5.78 -9.00
N ARG A 27 10.63 5.50 -7.98
CA ARG A 27 11.71 4.51 -8.06
C ARG A 27 11.18 3.12 -8.39
N PHE A 28 10.09 2.71 -7.75
CA PHE A 28 9.44 1.44 -8.08
C PHE A 28 8.98 1.38 -9.54
N MET A 29 8.40 2.47 -10.07
CA MET A 29 7.94 2.53 -11.46
C MET A 29 9.08 2.56 -12.49
N LEU A 30 10.19 3.21 -12.17
CA LEU A 30 11.32 3.39 -13.10
C LEU A 30 12.28 2.20 -13.06
N ASP A 31 12.69 1.77 -11.86
CA ASP A 31 13.75 0.78 -11.68
C ASP A 31 13.18 -0.62 -11.44
N GLY A 32 11.87 -0.75 -11.15
CA GLY A 32 11.25 -2.00 -10.72
C GLY A 32 11.71 -2.46 -9.32
N ILE A 33 12.63 -1.71 -8.69
CA ILE A 33 13.26 -2.07 -7.42
C ILE A 33 12.40 -1.54 -6.27
N PHE A 34 12.05 -2.46 -5.38
CA PHE A 34 11.30 -2.16 -4.17
C PHE A 34 12.26 -1.90 -3.01
N PRO A 35 12.36 -0.67 -2.49
CA PRO A 35 13.39 -0.36 -1.51
C PRO A 35 13.12 -1.01 -0.14
N HIS A 36 11.85 -1.31 0.22
CA HIS A 36 11.48 -1.82 1.54
C HIS A 36 10.27 -2.79 1.52
N PRO A 37 10.42 -4.04 1.05
CA PRO A 37 9.31 -4.99 0.91
C PRO A 37 8.65 -5.36 2.25
N ASP A 38 9.38 -5.21 3.36
CA ASP A 38 8.86 -5.46 4.71
C ASP A 38 7.96 -4.31 5.22
N VAL A 39 8.03 -3.14 4.60
CA VAL A 39 7.41 -1.90 5.09
C VAL A 39 6.23 -1.48 4.22
N ILE A 40 6.40 -1.49 2.89
CA ILE A 40 5.33 -1.22 1.94
C ILE A 40 4.99 -2.55 1.26
N LYS A 41 3.77 -3.05 1.43
CA LYS A 41 3.37 -4.36 0.90
C LYS A 41 2.74 -4.20 -0.48
N ILE A 42 3.04 -5.08 -1.43
CA ILE A 42 2.31 -5.15 -2.70
C ILE A 42 1.07 -6.01 -2.47
N GLN A 43 -0.10 -5.39 -2.45
CA GLN A 43 -1.36 -6.08 -2.19
C GLN A 43 -2.50 -5.39 -2.93
N ASP A 44 -3.40 -6.19 -3.49
CA ASP A 44 -4.63 -5.67 -4.08
C ASP A 44 -5.60 -5.24 -2.99
N VAL A 45 -5.49 -3.97 -2.60
CA VAL A 45 -6.39 -3.37 -1.59
C VAL A 45 -7.79 -3.10 -2.14
N PHE A 46 -7.99 -3.09 -3.47
CA PHE A 46 -9.30 -2.91 -4.12
C PHE A 46 -9.88 -4.25 -4.59
N GLY A 47 -9.49 -5.33 -3.92
CA GLY A 47 -10.01 -6.67 -4.14
C GLY A 47 -11.19 -6.98 -3.21
N ASP A 48 -11.43 -8.28 -3.06
CA ASP A 48 -12.51 -8.82 -2.21
C ASP A 48 -12.12 -8.89 -0.73
N LEU A 49 -10.88 -8.51 -0.40
CA LEU A 49 -10.40 -8.49 0.98
C LEU A 49 -10.97 -7.30 1.74
N GLU A 50 -11.46 -7.58 2.94
CA GLU A 50 -11.92 -6.54 3.85
C GLU A 50 -10.73 -5.82 4.50
N PRO A 51 -10.85 -4.53 4.87
CA PRO A 51 -9.72 -3.73 5.37
C PRO A 51 -8.98 -4.37 6.56
N TRP A 52 -9.70 -4.97 7.51
CA TRP A 52 -9.12 -5.62 8.69
C TRP A 52 -8.35 -6.91 8.38
N GLN A 53 -8.56 -7.51 7.20
CA GLN A 53 -7.76 -8.67 6.75
C GLN A 53 -6.42 -8.24 6.15
N ILE A 54 -6.28 -6.95 5.80
CA ILE A 54 -5.10 -6.39 5.13
C ILE A 54 -4.23 -5.60 6.13
N ILE A 55 -4.85 -4.98 7.14
CA ILE A 55 -4.18 -4.20 8.17
C ILE A 55 -3.54 -5.13 9.22
N ASP A 56 -2.27 -4.89 9.53
CA ASP A 56 -1.43 -5.80 10.34
C ASP A 56 -1.18 -5.24 11.75
N GLY A 57 -2.22 -4.77 12.43
CA GLY A 57 -2.16 -4.27 13.82
C GLY A 57 -1.33 -3.00 14.07
N GLU A 58 -0.61 -2.49 13.05
CA GLU A 58 0.10 -1.22 13.12
C GLU A 58 -0.83 -0.02 12.94
N LYS A 59 -0.43 1.15 13.49
CA LYS A 59 -1.19 2.39 13.35
C LYS A 59 -1.35 2.85 11.89
N THR A 60 -0.38 2.51 11.03
CA THR A 60 -0.36 2.95 9.63
C THR A 60 0.33 1.89 8.80
N CYS A 61 -0.37 1.36 7.79
CA CYS A 61 0.17 0.40 6.84
C CYS A 61 0.21 1.02 5.45
N TYR A 62 1.29 0.75 4.71
CA TYR A 62 1.48 1.28 3.37
C TYR A 62 1.36 0.14 2.35
N PHE A 63 0.58 0.37 1.28
CA PHE A 63 0.34 -0.62 0.24
C PHE A 63 0.59 -0.05 -1.15
N LEU A 64 1.24 -0.83 -2.01
CA LEU A 64 1.24 -0.62 -3.45
C LEU A 64 0.22 -1.54 -4.09
N THR A 65 -0.76 -0.92 -4.76
CA THR A 65 -1.84 -1.60 -5.45
C THR A 65 -1.92 -1.14 -6.90
N LYS A 66 -2.41 -2.03 -7.77
CA LYS A 66 -2.73 -1.64 -9.14
C LYS A 66 -4.07 -0.92 -9.15
N LEU A 67 -4.09 0.29 -9.70
CA LEU A 67 -5.32 1.04 -9.92
C LEU A 67 -6.24 0.28 -10.89
N LYS A 68 -7.38 -0.21 -10.38
CA LYS A 68 -8.40 -0.86 -11.20
C LYS A 68 -9.33 0.19 -11.83
N LYS A 69 -9.29 0.29 -13.15
CA LYS A 69 -10.30 1.04 -13.92
C LYS A 69 -11.58 0.21 -14.02
N PHE A 70 -12.73 0.85 -13.88
CA PHE A 70 -14.01 0.18 -14.10
C PHE A 70 -14.14 -0.15 -15.59
N LYS A 71 -14.43 -1.41 -15.94
CA LYS A 71 -14.43 -1.89 -17.34
C LYS A 71 -15.51 -1.26 -18.22
N ASN A 72 -16.45 -0.46 -17.69
CA ASN A 72 -17.59 0.00 -18.48
C ASN A 72 -18.21 1.35 -18.05
N SER A 73 -17.43 2.30 -17.54
CA SER A 73 -18.00 3.63 -17.26
C SER A 73 -17.00 4.76 -17.45
N ASN A 74 -17.49 5.91 -17.93
CA ASN A 74 -16.81 7.21 -17.88
C ASN A 74 -16.55 7.72 -16.44
N LYS A 75 -16.86 6.94 -15.39
CA LYS A 75 -16.56 7.27 -13.98
C LYS A 75 -15.21 6.72 -13.53
N LYS A 76 -14.55 7.54 -12.70
CA LYS A 76 -13.25 7.34 -12.03
C LYS A 76 -13.09 5.94 -11.41
N PHE A 77 -11.83 5.51 -11.34
CA PHE A 77 -11.31 4.26 -10.75
C PHE A 77 -12.15 3.65 -9.61
N SER A 78 -12.27 2.31 -9.60
CA SER A 78 -12.96 1.60 -8.52
C SER A 78 -12.25 1.86 -7.19
N ARG A 79 -13.02 2.29 -6.18
CA ARG A 79 -12.54 2.48 -4.80
C ARG A 79 -13.27 1.57 -3.83
N THR A 80 -13.84 0.48 -4.33
CA THR A 80 -14.52 -0.52 -3.50
C THR A 80 -13.48 -1.47 -2.92
N VAL A 81 -13.63 -1.79 -1.64
CA VAL A 81 -12.80 -2.73 -0.87
C VAL A 81 -13.76 -3.63 -0.12
N GLY A 82 -13.82 -4.91 -0.52
CA GLY A 82 -14.87 -5.82 -0.09
C GLY A 82 -16.25 -5.19 -0.28
N SER A 83 -17.01 -5.08 0.81
CA SER A 83 -18.37 -4.50 0.80
C SER A 83 -18.42 -2.98 0.95
N TYR A 84 -17.28 -2.32 1.18
CA TYR A 84 -17.22 -0.91 1.56
C TYR A 84 -16.53 -0.05 0.51
N LYS A 85 -16.79 1.26 0.54
CA LYS A 85 -16.16 2.23 -0.35
C LYS A 85 -15.06 2.98 0.39
N LEU A 86 -13.83 2.90 -0.09
CA LEU A 86 -12.73 3.72 0.41
C LEU A 86 -12.92 5.18 -0.02
N ILE A 87 -12.97 6.06 0.98
CA ILE A 87 -12.83 7.50 0.79
C ILE A 87 -11.36 7.83 0.96
N ILE A 88 -10.69 8.17 -0.14
CA ILE A 88 -9.38 8.81 -0.09
C ILE A 88 -9.69 10.31 -0.01
N ALA A 89 -9.50 10.89 1.18
CA ALA A 89 -9.64 12.32 1.43
C ALA A 89 -8.46 13.09 0.83
#